data_AF-A0A7C2DW39-F1
#
_entry.id   AF-A0A7C2DW39-F1
#
_cell.length_a   1.000
_cell.length_b   1.000
_cell.length_c   1.000
_cell.angle_alpha   90.00
_cell.angle_beta   90.00
_cell.angle_gamma   90.00
#
_symmetry.space_group_name_H-M   'P 1'
#
loop_
_entity.id
_entity.type
_entity.pdbx_description
1 polymer ?
#
loop_
_entity_poly.entity_id
_entity_poly.type
_entity_poly.pdbx_seq_one_letter_code
_entity_poly.pdbx_strand_id
1 'polypeptide(L)'
;MPALLRLLVISLGFVLAAPARAEVPRWDDPAWYAAPPAPLDLTLTPDMGHAVASYIGPEGGTFSATAANGDVFTLTVPEGALFTETRITLIPVAAAEGLPEGAGPFSGAILQPEGLGLARTGWLEITPATAIPQTSRALWGFYGTGQDARGEISLPAAGDRIVIPIDHFSGAGVSIADRINLQLDRWRQRSVEDRVHSQLAELIRQSKASGNWDGEESAEAFGRDAARVIQHGWRVIASRPAATCADVKGAMHTALGLERNGQLLGVSDENLGRLDMRATFERYWSVCFPEEIELCLRTGDLPALVQFALTFERQRQLIGLGE
;
A
#
# COMPACT_ATOMS: atom_id res chain seq x y z
N MET A 1 -9.61 -79.08 25.35
CA MET A 1 -8.29 -78.61 24.85
C MET A 1 -8.51 -77.66 23.67
N PRO A 2 -8.42 -76.34 23.89
CA PRO A 2 -8.07 -75.38 22.83
C PRO A 2 -6.87 -74.50 23.29
N ALA A 3 -5.79 -74.46 22.52
CA ALA A 3 -5.48 -73.45 21.48
C ALA A 3 -5.06 -72.09 22.07
N LEU A 4 -3.72 -71.91 22.18
CA LEU A 4 -3.04 -70.67 22.55
C LEU A 4 -3.22 -69.58 21.46
N LEU A 5 -3.73 -68.42 21.88
CA LEU A 5 -3.83 -67.20 21.08
C LEU A 5 -2.54 -66.38 21.24
N ARG A 6 -1.77 -66.22 20.15
CA ARG A 6 -0.60 -65.31 20.09
C ARG A 6 -1.09 -63.88 19.89
N LEU A 7 -0.75 -62.99 20.83
CA LEU A 7 -0.96 -61.55 20.73
C LEU A 7 0.06 -60.97 19.73
N LEU A 8 -0.41 -60.34 18.66
CA LEU A 8 0.40 -59.55 17.72
C LEU A 8 0.20 -58.07 18.08
N VAL A 9 1.23 -57.43 18.64
CA VAL A 9 1.23 -55.99 18.93
C VAL A 9 1.56 -55.26 17.63
N ILE A 10 0.57 -54.61 17.03
CA ILE A 10 0.76 -53.70 15.90
C ILE A 10 1.09 -52.32 16.47
N SER A 11 2.35 -51.92 16.39
CA SER A 11 2.82 -50.56 16.64
C SER A 11 2.41 -49.66 15.47
N LEU A 12 1.30 -48.94 15.63
CA LEU A 12 0.89 -47.88 14.71
C LEU A 12 1.83 -46.67 14.92
N GLY A 13 2.79 -46.50 14.02
CA GLY A 13 3.62 -45.30 13.96
C GLY A 13 2.77 -44.10 13.57
N PHE A 14 2.48 -43.24 14.54
CA PHE A 14 1.93 -41.91 14.30
C PHE A 14 3.03 -41.08 13.63
N VAL A 15 3.02 -41.01 12.29
CA VAL A 15 3.76 -39.98 11.56
C VAL A 15 3.03 -38.67 11.84
N LEU A 16 3.59 -37.85 12.72
CA LEU A 16 3.24 -36.45 12.86
C LEU A 16 3.48 -35.78 11.50
N ALA A 17 2.42 -35.62 10.71
CA ALA A 17 2.45 -34.77 9.54
C ALA A 17 2.81 -33.36 10.02
N ALA A 18 3.95 -32.84 9.56
CA ALA A 18 4.24 -31.41 9.68
C ALA A 18 3.01 -30.63 9.18
N PRO A 19 2.62 -29.53 9.86
CA PRO A 19 1.51 -28.72 9.38
C PRO A 19 1.80 -28.35 7.92
N ALA A 20 0.83 -28.60 7.04
CA ALA A 20 0.89 -28.13 5.67
C ALA A 20 1.25 -26.65 5.71
N ARG A 21 2.42 -26.32 5.18
CA ARG A 21 2.84 -24.93 4.96
C ARG A 21 1.69 -24.31 4.17
N ALA A 22 1.01 -23.32 4.74
CA ALA A 22 -0.02 -22.57 4.02
C ALA A 22 0.57 -22.24 2.64
N GLU A 23 -0.14 -22.57 1.56
CA GLU A 23 0.29 -22.24 0.20
C GLU A 23 0.70 -20.77 0.22
N VAL A 24 1.99 -20.55 -0.01
CA VAL A 24 2.57 -19.21 -0.05
C VAL A 24 1.80 -18.47 -1.13
N PRO A 25 1.29 -17.26 -0.87
CA PRO A 25 0.56 -16.53 -1.89
C PRO A 25 1.45 -16.34 -3.12
N ARG A 26 0.83 -16.23 -4.30
CA ARG A 26 1.49 -16.11 -5.62
C ARG A 26 2.20 -14.76 -5.85
N TRP A 27 2.86 -14.24 -4.81
CA TRP A 27 3.70 -13.05 -4.85
C TRP A 27 4.84 -13.15 -5.88
N ASP A 28 5.19 -14.37 -6.25
CA ASP A 28 6.29 -14.75 -7.13
C ASP A 28 5.89 -14.85 -8.61
N ASP A 29 4.62 -14.64 -8.97
CA ASP A 29 4.15 -14.68 -10.36
C ASP A 29 4.09 -13.29 -11.00
N PRO A 30 5.04 -12.93 -11.89
CA PRO A 30 5.01 -11.66 -12.62
C PRO A 30 3.72 -11.48 -13.44
N ALA A 31 3.10 -12.57 -13.89
CA ALA A 31 1.88 -12.50 -14.70
C ALA A 31 0.71 -11.91 -13.91
N TRP A 32 0.68 -12.07 -12.58
CA TRP A 32 -0.36 -11.50 -11.73
C TRP A 32 -0.36 -9.96 -11.76
N TYR A 33 0.83 -9.35 -11.71
CA TYR A 33 0.99 -7.90 -11.81
C TYR A 33 0.62 -7.34 -13.20
N ALA A 34 0.73 -8.15 -14.25
CA ALA A 34 0.34 -7.78 -15.62
C ALA A 34 -1.12 -8.09 -15.96
N ALA A 35 -1.81 -8.92 -15.17
CA ALA A 35 -3.17 -9.36 -15.44
C ALA A 35 -4.18 -8.20 -15.43
N PRO A 36 -5.34 -8.34 -16.11
CA PRO A 36 -6.40 -7.33 -16.08
C PRO A 36 -6.83 -7.00 -14.64
N PRO A 37 -7.15 -5.72 -14.36
CA PRO A 37 -7.57 -5.29 -13.04
C PRO A 37 -8.87 -5.99 -12.62
N ALA A 38 -8.99 -6.25 -11.33
CA ALA A 38 -10.14 -6.80 -10.64
C ALA A 38 -10.20 -6.11 -9.25
N PRO A 39 -10.54 -4.81 -9.21
CA PRO A 39 -10.42 -3.99 -8.00
C PRO A 39 -11.34 -4.48 -6.89
N LEU A 40 -10.94 -4.25 -5.64
CA LEU A 40 -11.80 -4.44 -4.46
C LEU A 40 -12.57 -3.14 -4.23
N ASP A 41 -13.86 -3.12 -4.53
CA ASP A 41 -14.69 -1.95 -4.26
C ASP A 41 -15.51 -2.18 -2.98
N LEU A 42 -15.30 -1.31 -2.00
CA LEU A 42 -16.03 -1.27 -0.74
C LEU A 42 -17.24 -0.35 -0.86
N THR A 43 -18.32 -0.70 -0.16
CA THR A 43 -19.45 0.21 0.04
C THR A 43 -19.33 0.82 1.42
N LEU A 44 -18.91 2.08 1.48
CA LEU A 44 -18.74 2.80 2.75
C LEU A 44 -19.97 3.66 3.05
N THR A 45 -20.40 3.63 4.31
CA THR A 45 -21.41 4.55 4.84
C THR A 45 -20.70 5.64 5.66
N PRO A 46 -20.66 6.89 5.18
CA PRO A 46 -20.01 7.98 5.91
C PRO A 46 -20.83 8.43 7.12
N ASP A 47 -20.15 8.72 8.23
CA ASP A 47 -20.73 9.35 9.42
C ASP A 47 -20.69 10.88 9.29
N MET A 48 -21.57 11.43 8.44
CA MET A 48 -21.62 12.86 8.17
C MET A 48 -21.94 13.70 9.42
N GLY A 49 -22.61 13.11 10.42
CA GLY A 49 -22.93 13.79 11.68
C GLY A 49 -21.71 14.09 12.55
N HIS A 50 -20.60 13.38 12.32
CA HIS A 50 -19.34 13.50 13.05
C HIS A 50 -18.17 13.96 12.16
N ALA A 51 -18.47 14.46 10.95
CA ALA A 51 -17.46 15.04 10.08
C ALA A 51 -16.92 16.36 10.65
N VAL A 52 -15.60 16.55 10.53
CA VAL A 52 -14.91 17.78 10.96
C VAL A 52 -14.17 18.38 9.77
N ALA A 53 -14.31 19.69 9.57
CA ALA A 53 -13.58 20.42 8.54
C ALA A 53 -12.66 21.48 9.17
N SER A 54 -11.49 21.66 8.58
CA SER A 54 -10.51 22.69 8.96
C SER A 54 -9.84 23.28 7.72
N TYR A 55 -9.38 24.52 7.81
CA TYR A 55 -8.47 25.10 6.83
C TYR A 55 -7.04 24.85 7.29
N ILE A 56 -6.22 24.27 6.42
CA ILE A 56 -4.80 23.98 6.70
C ILE A 56 -3.97 24.64 5.62
N GLY A 57 -3.02 25.48 6.01
CA GLY A 57 -2.06 26.12 5.12
C GLY A 57 -0.69 25.45 5.09
N PRO A 58 0.31 26.13 4.51
CA PRO A 58 1.68 25.63 4.45
C PRO A 58 2.34 25.35 5.80
N GLU A 59 1.87 25.99 6.86
CA GLU A 59 2.29 25.74 8.25
C GLU A 59 1.92 24.34 8.76
N GLY A 60 1.03 23.63 8.05
CA GLY A 60 0.52 22.33 8.47
C GLY A 60 -0.49 22.46 9.62
N GLY A 61 -0.84 21.33 10.22
CA GLY A 61 -1.75 21.31 11.36
C GLY A 61 -2.28 19.93 11.70
N THR A 62 -2.98 19.86 12.82
CA THR A 62 -3.60 18.64 13.33
C THR A 62 -5.03 18.92 13.74
N PHE A 63 -5.95 18.04 13.39
CA PHE A 63 -7.33 18.08 13.87
C PHE A 63 -7.93 16.67 13.92
N SER A 64 -8.99 16.53 14.70
CA SER A 64 -9.57 15.21 15.01
C SER A 64 -11.08 15.18 14.83
N ALA A 65 -11.61 14.00 14.52
CA ALA A 65 -13.02 13.66 14.50
C ALA A 65 -13.26 12.43 15.38
N THR A 66 -14.40 12.40 16.09
CA THR A 66 -14.80 11.26 16.92
C THR A 66 -16.08 10.68 16.36
N ALA A 67 -16.05 9.42 15.93
CA ALA A 67 -17.20 8.73 15.38
C ALA A 67 -18.27 8.43 16.45
N ALA A 68 -19.48 8.12 16.01
CA ALA A 68 -20.59 7.74 16.89
C ALA A 68 -20.27 6.53 17.81
N ASN A 69 -19.38 5.63 17.37
CA ASN A 69 -18.94 4.45 18.13
C ASN A 69 -17.81 4.75 19.14
N GLY A 70 -17.31 5.99 19.18
CA GLY A 70 -16.23 6.44 20.06
C GLY A 70 -14.83 6.36 19.46
N ASP A 71 -14.65 5.80 18.25
CA ASP A 71 -13.34 5.80 17.59
C ASP A 71 -12.89 7.24 17.32
N VAL A 72 -11.62 7.52 17.59
CA VAL A 72 -11.03 8.85 17.38
C VAL A 72 -10.06 8.80 16.21
N PHE A 73 -10.29 9.66 15.23
CA PHE A 73 -9.47 9.84 14.04
C PHE A 73 -8.74 11.17 14.16
N THR A 74 -7.41 11.18 14.08
CA THR A 74 -6.60 12.39 14.12
C THR A 74 -5.78 12.48 12.84
N LEU A 75 -6.00 13.52 12.06
CA LEU A 75 -5.21 13.82 10.87
C LEU A 75 -4.13 14.83 11.23
N THR A 76 -2.87 14.49 10.95
CA THR A 76 -1.74 15.41 11.03
C THR A 76 -1.17 15.66 9.64
N VAL A 77 -1.19 16.92 9.23
CA VAL A 77 -0.59 17.42 7.99
C VAL A 77 0.68 18.18 8.36
N PRO A 78 1.89 17.71 7.98
CA PRO A 78 3.12 18.38 8.37
C PRO A 78 3.29 19.72 7.66
N GLU A 79 4.12 20.58 8.25
CA GLU A 79 4.59 21.81 7.60
C GLU A 79 5.18 21.51 6.22
N GLY A 80 4.78 22.30 5.23
CA GLY A 80 5.21 22.18 3.84
C GLY A 80 4.54 21.04 3.07
N ALA A 81 3.56 20.34 3.63
CA ALA A 81 2.78 19.33 2.90
C ALA A 81 1.80 19.97 1.90
N LEU A 82 1.30 21.16 2.20
CA LEU A 82 0.44 21.97 1.34
C LEU A 82 1.14 23.28 0.97
N PHE A 83 0.85 23.79 -0.23
CA PHE A 83 1.41 25.08 -0.70
C PHE A 83 0.45 26.26 -0.54
N THR A 84 -0.83 25.97 -0.30
CA THR A 84 -1.90 26.96 -0.17
C THR A 84 -2.88 26.51 0.91
N GLU A 85 -3.51 27.47 1.57
CA GLU A 85 -4.61 27.21 2.50
C GLU A 85 -5.72 26.42 1.79
N THR A 86 -6.02 25.24 2.32
CA THR A 86 -6.97 24.30 1.73
C THR A 86 -7.98 23.85 2.77
N ARG A 87 -9.26 23.89 2.40
CA ARG A 87 -10.31 23.33 3.25
C ARG A 87 -10.26 21.81 3.17
N ILE A 88 -9.93 21.19 4.29
CA ILE A 88 -9.91 19.74 4.46
C ILE A 88 -11.14 19.30 5.26
N THR A 89 -11.70 18.13 4.93
CA THR A 89 -12.72 17.46 5.75
C THR A 89 -12.30 16.04 6.09
N LEU A 90 -12.39 15.68 7.37
CA LEU A 90 -12.22 14.33 7.92
C LEU A 90 -13.59 13.77 8.28
N ILE A 91 -13.98 12.67 7.64
CA ILE A 91 -15.31 12.07 7.76
C ILE A 91 -15.15 10.64 8.26
N PRO A 92 -15.52 10.32 9.51
CA PRO A 92 -15.49 8.93 9.97
C PRO A 92 -16.41 8.03 9.15
N VAL A 93 -16.10 6.73 9.10
CA VAL A 93 -16.90 5.71 8.41
C VAL A 93 -17.75 4.97 9.44
N ALA A 94 -19.07 5.02 9.28
CA ALA A 94 -20.03 4.34 10.16
C ALA A 94 -20.12 2.83 9.88
N ALA A 95 -19.98 2.43 8.61
CA ALA A 95 -20.03 1.03 8.19
C ALA A 95 -19.28 0.83 6.86
N ALA A 96 -18.77 -0.39 6.66
CA ALA A 96 -18.15 -0.82 5.41
C ALA A 96 -18.68 -2.21 5.03
N GLU A 97 -19.04 -2.37 3.76
CA GLU A 97 -19.41 -3.65 3.16
C GLU A 97 -18.46 -3.99 2.00
N GLY A 98 -18.43 -5.26 1.61
CA GLY A 98 -17.58 -5.75 0.52
C GLY A 98 -16.15 -6.11 0.95
N LEU A 99 -15.84 -6.02 2.24
CA LEU A 99 -14.56 -6.48 2.78
C LEU A 99 -14.32 -7.98 2.51
N PRO A 100 -13.06 -8.41 2.35
CA PRO A 100 -12.71 -9.83 2.18
C PRO A 100 -13.26 -10.74 3.27
N GLU A 101 -13.53 -12.00 2.92
CA GLU A 101 -13.95 -12.99 3.91
C GLU A 101 -12.90 -13.09 5.03
N GLY A 102 -13.35 -12.96 6.27
CA GLY A 102 -12.48 -12.94 7.46
C GLY A 102 -12.00 -11.56 7.89
N ALA A 103 -12.34 -10.51 7.13
CA ALA A 103 -12.30 -9.15 7.63
C ALA A 103 -13.61 -8.84 8.40
N GLY A 104 -13.46 -8.45 9.66
CA GLY A 104 -14.55 -8.08 10.56
C GLY A 104 -14.89 -6.59 10.52
N PRO A 105 -15.40 -6.03 11.64
CA PRO A 105 -15.76 -4.62 11.74
C PRO A 105 -14.66 -3.68 11.26
N PHE A 106 -15.07 -2.61 10.59
CA PHE A 106 -14.20 -1.59 10.00
C PHE A 106 -14.25 -0.29 10.81
N SER A 107 -13.09 0.31 11.02
CA SER A 107 -12.91 1.63 11.60
C SER A 107 -11.99 2.44 10.68
N GLY A 108 -12.48 3.55 10.14
CA GLY A 108 -11.71 4.34 9.18
C GLY A 108 -12.32 5.71 8.93
N ALA A 109 -11.67 6.47 8.06
CA ALA A 109 -12.12 7.80 7.69
C ALA A 109 -11.91 8.08 6.19
N ILE A 110 -12.80 8.91 5.65
CA ILE A 110 -12.71 9.51 4.33
C ILE A 110 -12.16 10.93 4.51
N LEU A 111 -11.24 11.31 3.62
CA LEU A 111 -10.53 12.57 3.58
C LEU A 111 -10.93 13.34 2.32
N GLN A 112 -11.34 14.58 2.48
CA GLN A 112 -11.67 15.48 1.37
C GLN A 112 -10.77 16.72 1.40
N PRO A 113 -10.44 17.30 0.24
CA PRO A 113 -10.91 16.94 -1.10
C PRO A 113 -10.21 15.70 -1.68
N GLU A 114 -10.98 14.86 -2.39
CA GLU A 114 -10.48 13.63 -3.02
C GLU A 114 -9.31 13.92 -3.97
N GLY A 115 -8.28 13.08 -3.91
CA GLY A 115 -7.12 13.12 -4.79
C GLY A 115 -6.11 14.24 -4.49
N LEU A 116 -6.32 15.05 -3.44
CA LEU A 116 -5.34 16.06 -3.05
C LEU A 116 -4.04 15.39 -2.61
N GLY A 117 -3.00 15.49 -3.42
CA GLY A 117 -1.66 15.00 -3.09
C GLY A 117 -0.96 15.90 -2.07
N LEU A 118 -0.19 15.29 -1.17
CA LEU A 118 0.66 16.00 -0.23
C LEU A 118 2.12 15.99 -0.69
N ALA A 119 2.79 17.13 -0.57
CA ALA A 119 4.22 17.24 -0.86
C ALA A 119 5.09 16.54 0.21
N ARG A 120 4.50 16.27 1.38
CA ARG A 120 5.11 15.52 2.49
C ARG A 120 4.05 14.62 3.10
N THR A 121 4.41 13.36 3.35
CA THR A 121 3.51 12.36 3.93
C THR A 121 2.90 12.87 5.24
N GLY A 122 1.57 12.92 5.29
CA GLY A 122 0.81 13.15 6.51
C GLY A 122 0.50 11.84 7.23
N TRP A 123 -0.25 11.93 8.32
CA TRP A 123 -0.58 10.75 9.14
C TRP A 123 -2.04 10.78 9.55
N LEU A 124 -2.75 9.68 9.27
CA LEU A 124 -4.02 9.37 9.88
C LEU A 124 -3.76 8.45 11.07
N GLU A 125 -4.05 8.95 12.27
CA GLU A 125 -4.05 8.16 13.47
C GLU A 125 -5.48 7.73 13.82
N ILE A 126 -5.65 6.44 14.09
CA ILE A 126 -6.87 5.84 14.59
C ILE A 126 -6.61 5.37 16.01
N THR A 127 -7.40 5.87 16.95
CA THR A 127 -7.49 5.35 18.32
C THR A 127 -8.85 4.66 18.46
N PRO A 128 -8.90 3.33 18.34
CA PRO A 128 -10.14 2.58 18.46
C PRO A 128 -10.73 2.70 19.87
N ALA A 129 -12.05 2.84 19.98
CA ALA A 129 -12.75 2.77 21.27
C ALA A 129 -12.63 1.38 21.91
N THR A 130 -12.54 0.34 21.06
CA THR A 130 -12.22 -1.03 21.47
C THR A 130 -10.89 -1.43 20.88
N ALA A 131 -9.92 -1.75 21.75
CA ALA A 131 -8.58 -2.13 21.33
C ALA A 131 -8.57 -3.26 20.30
N ILE A 132 -7.84 -3.06 19.19
CA ILE A 132 -7.63 -4.06 18.16
C ILE A 132 -6.22 -4.65 18.33
N PRO A 133 -6.05 -5.94 18.65
CA PRO A 133 -4.74 -6.57 18.79
C PRO A 133 -3.90 -6.39 17.53
N GLN A 134 -2.60 -6.06 17.66
CA GLN A 134 -1.72 -5.83 16.51
C GLN A 134 -1.67 -7.01 15.53
N THR A 135 -1.77 -8.24 16.04
CA THR A 135 -1.78 -9.48 15.26
C THR A 135 -3.07 -9.70 14.47
N SER A 136 -4.13 -8.93 14.75
CA SER A 136 -5.44 -9.03 14.12
C SER A 136 -5.82 -7.78 13.30
N ARG A 137 -4.89 -6.87 13.03
CA ARG A 137 -5.16 -5.66 12.22
C ARG A 137 -4.96 -5.97 10.74
N ALA A 138 -5.98 -5.71 9.92
CA ALA A 138 -5.83 -5.53 8.48
C ALA A 138 -6.07 -4.06 8.14
N LEU A 139 -5.09 -3.40 7.55
CA LEU A 139 -5.17 -1.99 7.21
C LEU A 139 -5.53 -1.82 5.75
N TRP A 140 -6.30 -0.78 5.48
CA TRP A 140 -6.88 -0.52 4.18
C TRP A 140 -6.64 0.92 3.76
N GLY A 141 -6.23 1.09 2.51
CA GLY A 141 -6.32 2.35 1.77
C GLY A 141 -7.35 2.19 0.67
N PHE A 142 -8.04 3.26 0.30
CA PHE A 142 -9.00 3.24 -0.81
C PHE A 142 -9.11 4.64 -1.43
N TYR A 143 -9.68 4.70 -2.63
CA TYR A 143 -10.01 5.95 -3.31
C TYR A 143 -11.48 6.33 -3.06
N GLY A 144 -11.77 7.62 -3.12
CA GLY A 144 -13.12 8.17 -3.01
C GLY A 144 -13.88 7.63 -1.79
N THR A 145 -14.95 6.91 -2.07
CA THR A 145 -15.86 6.35 -1.06
C THR A 145 -15.73 4.82 -0.95
N GLY A 146 -14.53 4.28 -1.20
CA GLY A 146 -14.24 2.85 -1.06
C GLY A 146 -13.76 2.16 -2.34
N GLN A 147 -13.50 2.90 -3.41
CA GLN A 147 -13.08 2.31 -4.68
C GLN A 147 -11.64 1.81 -4.63
N ASP A 148 -11.38 0.72 -5.36
CA ASP A 148 -10.04 0.15 -5.57
C ASP A 148 -9.22 0.00 -4.28
N ALA A 149 -9.86 -0.52 -3.24
CA ALA A 149 -9.27 -0.72 -1.94
C ALA A 149 -8.06 -1.67 -2.01
N ARG A 150 -7.06 -1.35 -1.19
CA ARG A 150 -5.77 -2.01 -1.10
C ARG A 150 -5.40 -2.28 0.35
N GLY A 151 -4.54 -3.26 0.56
CA GLY A 151 -3.86 -3.39 1.84
C GLY A 151 -2.96 -2.17 2.07
N GLU A 152 -2.84 -1.71 3.32
CA GLU A 152 -2.03 -0.55 3.70
C GLU A 152 -1.01 -0.92 4.79
N ILE A 153 0.07 -0.14 4.91
CA ILE A 153 1.13 -0.37 5.88
C ILE A 153 1.03 0.65 7.02
N SER A 154 1.13 0.21 8.28
CA SER A 154 1.20 1.11 9.44
C SER A 154 2.63 1.39 9.87
N LEU A 155 2.82 2.57 10.45
CA LEU A 155 4.00 2.89 11.24
C LEU A 155 3.90 2.26 12.64
N PRO A 156 5.04 1.90 13.27
CA PRO A 156 5.07 1.53 14.67
C PRO A 156 4.45 2.62 15.55
N ALA A 157 3.52 2.23 16.43
CA ALA A 157 2.86 3.13 17.34
C ALA A 157 2.76 2.50 18.74
N ALA A 158 2.81 3.35 19.77
CA ALA A 158 2.66 2.91 21.15
C ALA A 158 1.19 2.62 21.50
N GLY A 159 0.96 1.56 22.28
CA GLY A 159 -0.37 1.16 22.74
C GLY A 159 -1.29 0.72 21.59
N ASP A 160 -2.56 1.14 21.67
CA ASP A 160 -3.60 0.73 20.73
C ASP A 160 -3.74 1.65 19.51
N ARG A 161 -2.90 2.68 19.42
CA ARG A 161 -2.87 3.60 18.27
C ARG A 161 -2.49 2.84 17.00
N ILE A 162 -3.11 3.26 15.90
CA ILE A 162 -2.83 2.78 14.55
C ILE A 162 -2.51 4.02 13.72
N VAL A 163 -1.28 4.08 13.18
CA VAL A 163 -0.82 5.23 12.40
C VAL A 163 -0.62 4.80 10.96
N ILE A 164 -1.42 5.38 10.06
CA ILE A 164 -1.39 5.12 8.62
C ILE A 164 -0.78 6.36 7.93
N PRO A 165 0.31 6.20 7.16
CA PRO A 165 0.85 7.29 6.36
C PRO A 165 -0.14 7.66 5.24
N ILE A 166 -0.28 8.95 4.97
CA ILE A 166 -1.18 9.49 3.97
C ILE A 166 -0.39 10.37 2.99
N ASP A 167 -0.35 9.98 1.72
CA ASP A 167 0.32 10.75 0.67
C ASP A 167 -0.66 11.50 -0.23
N HIS A 168 -1.93 11.09 -0.23
CA HIS A 168 -3.01 11.79 -0.89
C HIS A 168 -4.32 11.61 -0.12
N PHE A 169 -5.24 12.55 -0.33
CA PHE A 169 -6.53 12.55 0.34
C PHE A 169 -7.46 11.58 -0.39
N SER A 170 -7.90 10.56 0.33
CA SER A 170 -8.99 9.70 -0.10
C SER A 170 -9.63 9.02 1.10
N GLY A 171 -9.05 7.92 1.58
CA GLY A 171 -9.46 7.33 2.84
C GLY A 171 -8.65 6.11 3.20
N ALA A 172 -8.65 5.84 4.49
CA ALA A 172 -7.93 4.73 5.07
C ALA A 172 -8.63 4.23 6.34
N GLY A 173 -8.31 3.01 6.74
CA GLY A 173 -8.88 2.41 7.93
C GLY A 173 -8.24 1.09 8.33
N VAL A 174 -8.84 0.48 9.33
CA VAL A 174 -8.48 -0.82 9.88
C VAL A 174 -9.74 -1.68 9.97
N SER A 175 -9.60 -2.97 9.66
CA SER A 175 -10.55 -3.99 10.06
C SER A 175 -9.87 -5.01 10.96
N ILE A 176 -10.68 -5.73 11.75
CA ILE A 176 -10.23 -6.96 12.40
C ILE A 176 -10.02 -8.02 11.32
N ALA A 177 -8.95 -8.81 11.41
CA ALA A 177 -8.71 -9.99 10.59
C ALA A 177 -8.80 -11.23 11.49
N ASP A 178 -9.79 -12.09 11.25
CA ASP A 178 -10.02 -13.33 12.01
C ASP A 178 -9.17 -14.51 11.48
N ARG A 179 -8.49 -14.32 10.35
CA ARG A 179 -7.66 -15.32 9.66
C ARG A 179 -6.28 -14.75 9.30
N ILE A 180 -5.29 -15.64 9.28
CA ILE A 180 -3.92 -15.31 8.87
C ILE A 180 -3.83 -15.00 7.37
N ASN A 181 -4.71 -15.51 6.52
CA ASN A 181 -4.72 -15.22 5.09
C ASN A 181 -6.10 -14.70 4.67
N LEU A 182 -6.15 -13.44 4.21
CA LEU A 182 -7.37 -12.80 3.69
C LEU A 182 -7.58 -13.02 2.19
N GLN A 183 -6.68 -13.77 1.53
CA GLN A 183 -6.70 -14.06 0.10
C GLN A 183 -6.72 -12.80 -0.77
N LEU A 184 -5.92 -11.80 -0.40
CA LEU A 184 -5.90 -10.50 -1.09
C LEU A 184 -5.49 -10.60 -2.57
N ASP A 185 -4.84 -11.69 -2.97
CA ASP A 185 -4.44 -12.02 -4.34
C ASP A 185 -5.62 -12.21 -5.31
N ARG A 186 -6.85 -12.39 -4.81
CA ARG A 186 -8.06 -12.44 -5.62
C ARG A 186 -8.41 -11.09 -6.25
N TRP A 187 -8.03 -10.00 -5.59
CA TRP A 187 -8.25 -8.64 -6.07
C TRP A 187 -6.98 -8.09 -6.69
N ARG A 188 -7.13 -7.42 -7.83
CA ARG A 188 -6.02 -6.80 -8.56
C ARG A 188 -6.35 -5.33 -8.74
N GLN A 189 -5.67 -4.48 -7.99
CA GLN A 189 -5.88 -3.05 -8.08
C GLN A 189 -5.58 -2.52 -9.48
N ARG A 190 -6.08 -1.33 -9.81
CA ARG A 190 -5.88 -0.76 -11.15
C ARG A 190 -4.41 -0.46 -11.42
N SER A 191 -3.71 0.08 -10.43
CA SER A 191 -2.27 0.37 -10.52
C SER A 191 -1.43 -0.84 -10.12
N VAL A 192 -0.22 -0.95 -10.70
CA VAL A 192 0.76 -1.96 -10.28
C VAL A 192 1.35 -1.61 -8.90
N GLU A 193 1.37 -0.32 -8.55
CA GLU A 193 1.80 0.17 -7.23
C GLU A 193 0.92 -0.37 -6.11
N ASP A 194 -0.40 -0.19 -6.23
CA ASP A 194 -1.37 -0.60 -5.22
C ASP A 194 -1.42 -2.13 -5.08
N ARG A 195 -1.15 -2.84 -6.19
CA ARG A 195 -0.96 -4.29 -6.20
C ARG A 195 0.24 -4.70 -5.37
N VAL A 196 1.40 -4.08 -5.57
CA VAL A 196 2.61 -4.35 -4.76
C VAL A 196 2.37 -3.96 -3.30
N HIS A 197 1.78 -2.79 -3.06
CA HIS A 197 1.49 -2.31 -1.71
C HIS A 197 0.60 -3.31 -0.97
N SER A 198 -0.48 -3.80 -1.60
CA SER A 198 -1.36 -4.80 -1.00
C SER A 198 -0.63 -6.11 -0.66
N GLN A 199 0.27 -6.58 -1.52
CA GLN A 199 1.05 -7.79 -1.25
C GLN A 199 2.06 -7.59 -0.10
N LEU A 200 2.70 -6.41 -0.03
CA LEU A 200 3.58 -6.06 1.10
C LEU A 200 2.80 -5.97 2.42
N ALA A 201 1.64 -5.32 2.40
CA ALA A 201 0.77 -5.21 3.57
C ALA A 201 0.34 -6.59 4.09
N GLU A 202 -0.01 -7.51 3.18
CA GLU A 202 -0.35 -8.89 3.54
C GLU A 202 0.85 -9.66 4.10
N LEU A 203 2.03 -9.53 3.49
CA LEU A 203 3.27 -10.14 3.99
C LEU A 203 3.60 -9.68 5.42
N ILE A 204 3.50 -8.37 5.69
CA ILE A 204 3.70 -7.78 7.02
C ILE A 204 2.70 -8.34 8.02
N ARG A 205 1.42 -8.37 7.64
CA ARG A 205 0.35 -8.87 8.50
C ARG A 205 0.55 -10.34 8.84
N GLN A 206 0.90 -11.17 7.86
CA GLN A 206 1.18 -12.60 8.07
C GLN A 206 2.41 -12.81 8.97
N SER A 207 3.48 -12.03 8.80
CA SER A 207 4.65 -12.09 9.67
C SER A 207 4.31 -11.71 11.11
N LYS A 208 3.54 -10.62 11.32
CA LYS A 208 3.06 -10.22 12.65
C LYS A 208 2.14 -11.28 13.28
N ALA A 209 1.18 -11.81 12.52
CA ALA A 209 0.23 -12.81 13.02
C ALA A 209 0.89 -14.16 13.36
N SER A 210 1.98 -14.52 12.68
CA SER A 210 2.75 -15.75 12.95
C SER A 210 3.77 -15.62 14.08
N GLY A 211 4.00 -14.40 14.61
CA GLY A 211 5.02 -14.15 15.62
C GLY A 211 6.45 -14.12 15.08
N ASN A 212 6.63 -14.05 13.76
CA ASN A 212 7.94 -14.02 13.10
C ASN A 212 8.42 -12.58 12.81
N TRP A 213 8.12 -11.62 13.69
CA TRP A 213 8.44 -10.20 13.45
C TRP A 213 9.61 -9.68 14.30
N ASP A 214 10.01 -10.39 15.35
CA ASP A 214 10.88 -9.89 16.42
C ASP A 214 12.32 -10.45 16.43
N GLY A 215 12.71 -11.24 15.42
CA GLY A 215 14.06 -11.80 15.27
C GLY A 215 14.83 -11.30 14.03
N GLU A 216 16.16 -11.19 14.13
CA GLU A 216 17.06 -10.76 13.03
C GLU A 216 16.94 -11.65 11.78
N GLU A 217 16.93 -12.98 11.97
CA GLU A 217 16.71 -13.93 10.87
C GLU A 217 15.33 -13.75 10.20
N SER A 218 14.31 -13.42 10.99
CA SER A 218 12.96 -13.16 10.50
C SER A 218 12.87 -11.82 9.77
N ALA A 219 13.60 -10.81 10.23
CA ALA A 219 13.73 -9.52 9.56
C ALA A 219 14.44 -9.64 8.20
N GLU A 220 15.50 -10.45 8.11
CA GLU A 220 16.15 -10.73 6.82
C GLU A 220 15.26 -11.51 5.87
N ALA A 221 14.57 -12.56 6.36
CA ALA A 221 13.64 -13.33 5.54
C ALA A 221 12.50 -12.46 4.99
N PHE A 222 11.92 -11.63 5.87
CA PHE A 222 10.93 -10.64 5.49
C PHE A 222 11.48 -9.65 4.45
N GLY A 223 12.68 -9.12 4.66
CA GLY A 223 13.34 -8.20 3.71
C GLY A 223 13.55 -8.82 2.33
N ARG A 224 13.95 -10.09 2.25
CA ARG A 224 14.08 -10.82 0.98
C ARG A 224 12.75 -11.00 0.26
N ASP A 225 11.69 -11.37 1.00
CA ASP A 225 10.36 -11.57 0.40
C ASP A 225 9.76 -10.23 -0.05
N ALA A 226 9.88 -9.17 0.76
CA ALA A 226 9.49 -7.81 0.39
C ALA A 226 10.22 -7.32 -0.87
N ALA A 227 11.54 -7.57 -0.95
CA ALA A 227 12.33 -7.21 -2.13
C ALA A 227 11.87 -7.94 -3.40
N ARG A 228 11.50 -9.22 -3.32
CA ARG A 228 10.94 -9.96 -4.47
C ARG A 228 9.62 -9.35 -4.95
N VAL A 229 8.70 -9.05 -4.02
CA VAL A 229 7.41 -8.40 -4.36
C VAL A 229 7.65 -7.10 -5.12
N ILE A 230 8.52 -6.24 -4.58
CA ILE A 230 8.89 -4.96 -5.20
C ILE A 230 9.51 -5.16 -6.58
N GLN A 231 10.47 -6.09 -6.70
CA GLN A 231 11.16 -6.37 -7.96
C GLN A 231 10.22 -6.92 -9.04
N HIS A 232 9.25 -7.76 -8.69
CA HIS A 232 8.28 -8.30 -9.64
C HIS A 232 7.35 -7.21 -10.19
N GLY A 233 6.82 -6.34 -9.33
CA GLY A 233 6.02 -5.19 -9.76
C GLY A 233 6.82 -4.25 -10.66
N TRP A 234 8.06 -3.96 -10.30
CA TRP A 234 8.96 -3.14 -11.12
C TRP A 234 9.27 -3.77 -12.49
N ARG A 235 9.52 -5.09 -12.56
CA ARG A 235 9.76 -5.77 -13.84
C ARG A 235 8.58 -5.64 -14.80
N VAL A 236 7.35 -5.73 -14.30
CA VAL A 236 6.15 -5.52 -15.14
C VAL A 236 6.09 -4.11 -15.69
N ILE A 237 6.56 -3.12 -14.93
CA ILE A 237 6.65 -1.73 -15.38
C ILE A 237 7.75 -1.57 -16.43
N ALA A 238 8.96 -2.03 -16.13
CA ALA A 238 10.14 -1.84 -16.99
C ALA A 238 10.05 -2.60 -18.32
N SER A 239 9.32 -3.72 -18.37
CA SER A 239 9.24 -4.60 -19.55
C SER A 239 8.07 -4.29 -20.49
N ARG A 240 7.25 -3.26 -20.24
CA ARG A 240 6.08 -2.92 -21.08
C ARG A 240 6.50 -2.39 -22.47
N PRO A 241 6.29 -3.16 -23.57
CA PRO A 241 6.83 -2.81 -24.89
C PRO A 241 6.08 -1.66 -25.61
N ALA A 242 4.85 -1.37 -25.21
CA ALA A 242 3.92 -0.44 -25.89
C ALA A 242 3.43 0.69 -24.97
N ALA A 243 4.34 1.27 -24.19
CA ALA A 243 3.98 2.34 -23.26
C ALA A 243 3.80 3.68 -24.01
N THR A 244 2.63 4.30 -23.87
CA THR A 244 2.40 5.72 -24.17
C THR A 244 3.12 6.61 -23.13
N CYS A 245 3.24 7.92 -23.35
CA CYS A 245 3.76 8.79 -22.30
C CYS A 245 2.95 8.70 -21.00
N ALA A 246 1.62 8.53 -21.08
CA ALA A 246 0.79 8.32 -19.90
C ALA A 246 1.16 7.03 -19.15
N ASP A 247 1.45 5.95 -19.88
CA ASP A 247 1.89 4.67 -19.29
C ASP A 247 3.27 4.81 -18.61
N VAL A 248 4.21 5.54 -19.23
CA VAL A 248 5.55 5.73 -18.63
C VAL A 248 5.55 6.76 -17.49
N LYS A 249 4.67 7.77 -17.53
CA LYS A 249 4.38 8.65 -16.38
C LYS A 249 3.84 7.84 -15.20
N GLY A 250 2.83 7.01 -15.43
CA GLY A 250 2.28 6.11 -14.39
C GLY A 250 3.32 5.14 -13.84
N ALA A 251 4.13 4.54 -14.71
CA ALA A 251 5.27 3.71 -14.36
C ALA A 251 6.29 4.41 -13.46
N MET A 252 6.62 5.67 -13.76
CA MET A 252 7.56 6.47 -12.96
C MET A 252 7.01 6.74 -11.56
N HIS A 253 5.74 7.14 -11.47
CA HIS A 253 5.07 7.33 -10.17
C HIS A 253 5.07 6.04 -9.35
N THR A 254 4.74 4.91 -9.98
CA THR A 254 4.82 3.62 -9.32
C THR A 254 6.24 3.28 -8.86
N ALA A 255 7.26 3.51 -9.69
CA ALA A 255 8.64 3.21 -9.33
C ALA A 255 9.10 4.01 -8.10
N LEU A 256 8.74 5.29 -8.02
CA LEU A 256 9.00 6.13 -6.85
C LEU A 256 8.21 5.67 -5.61
N GLY A 257 6.95 5.26 -5.78
CA GLY A 257 6.14 4.69 -4.70
C GLY A 257 6.72 3.38 -4.16
N LEU A 258 7.26 2.53 -5.04
CA LEU A 258 7.97 1.30 -4.69
C LEU A 258 9.25 1.58 -3.90
N GLU A 259 10.01 2.61 -4.28
CA GLU A 259 11.20 3.05 -3.54
C GLU A 259 10.83 3.50 -2.12
N ARG A 260 9.82 4.36 -2.00
CA ARG A 260 9.30 4.82 -0.70
C ARG A 260 8.87 3.65 0.18
N ASN A 261 8.18 2.67 -0.37
CA ASN A 261 7.79 1.47 0.37
C ASN A 261 9.01 0.67 0.84
N GLY A 262 10.05 0.56 0.00
CA GLY A 262 11.33 -0.04 0.41
C GLY A 262 11.99 0.69 1.58
N GLN A 263 12.02 2.03 1.53
CA GLN A 263 12.55 2.87 2.61
C GLN A 263 11.75 2.72 3.91
N LEU A 264 10.41 2.73 3.84
CA LEU A 264 9.53 2.51 4.99
C LEU A 264 9.77 1.16 5.68
N LEU A 265 10.16 0.15 4.90
CA LEU A 265 10.43 -1.21 5.38
C LEU A 265 11.91 -1.46 5.70
N GLY A 266 12.78 -0.46 5.54
CA GLY A 266 14.22 -0.61 5.77
C GLY A 266 14.90 -1.62 4.83
N VAL A 267 14.32 -1.89 3.66
CA VAL A 267 14.88 -2.82 2.69
C VAL A 267 16.06 -2.15 1.99
N SER A 268 17.25 -2.73 2.10
CA SER A 268 18.47 -2.18 1.49
C SER A 268 18.52 -2.35 -0.04
N ASP A 269 19.27 -1.48 -0.71
CA ASP A 269 19.53 -1.53 -2.16
C ASP A 269 20.17 -2.85 -2.63
N GLU A 270 20.95 -3.50 -1.75
CA GLU A 270 21.55 -4.82 -2.02
C GLU A 270 20.47 -5.90 -2.18
N ASN A 271 19.39 -5.83 -1.39
CA ASN A 271 18.27 -6.77 -1.45
C ASN A 271 17.32 -6.48 -2.62
N LEU A 272 17.11 -5.20 -2.95
CA LEU A 272 16.27 -4.79 -4.07
C LEU A 272 16.91 -5.06 -5.45
N GLY A 273 18.20 -5.46 -5.46
CA GLY A 273 18.96 -5.75 -6.67
C GLY A 273 18.85 -4.59 -7.65
N ARG A 274 19.36 -3.41 -7.27
CA ARG A 274 19.27 -2.11 -8.00
C ARG A 274 18.11 -2.11 -8.99
N LEU A 275 16.90 -1.79 -8.51
CA LEU A 275 15.84 -1.30 -9.40
C LEU A 275 16.53 -0.33 -10.37
N ASP A 276 16.50 -0.63 -11.68
CA ASP A 276 17.22 0.18 -12.67
C ASP A 276 16.39 1.43 -12.95
N MET A 277 16.29 2.30 -11.93
CA MET A 277 15.61 3.58 -12.00
C MET A 277 16.15 4.38 -13.18
N ARG A 278 17.44 4.26 -13.49
CA ARG A 278 18.05 4.86 -14.68
C ARG A 278 17.37 4.37 -15.96
N ALA A 279 17.20 3.07 -16.16
CA ALA A 279 16.50 2.55 -17.34
C ALA A 279 15.03 3.04 -17.41
N THR A 280 14.33 3.12 -16.29
CA THR A 280 12.96 3.68 -16.25
C THR A 280 12.93 5.17 -16.61
N PHE A 281 13.89 5.96 -16.10
CA PHE A 281 14.06 7.38 -16.41
C PHE A 281 14.46 7.64 -17.87
N GLU A 282 15.38 6.86 -18.41
CA GLU A 282 15.76 6.92 -19.83
C GLU A 282 14.56 6.57 -20.72
N ARG A 283 13.77 5.56 -20.33
CA ARG A 283 12.56 5.18 -21.05
C ARG A 283 11.53 6.32 -21.02
N TYR A 284 11.31 6.93 -19.85
CA TYR A 284 10.43 8.10 -19.69
C TYR A 284 10.78 9.21 -20.66
N TRP A 285 12.05 9.60 -20.72
CA TRP A 285 12.52 10.61 -21.66
C TRP A 285 12.25 10.19 -23.12
N SER A 286 12.66 8.97 -23.48
CA SER A 286 12.57 8.49 -24.87
C SER A 286 11.14 8.40 -25.41
N VAL A 287 10.15 8.21 -24.54
CA VAL A 287 8.73 8.06 -24.92
C VAL A 287 7.98 9.39 -24.77
N CYS A 288 8.15 10.10 -23.66
CA CYS A 288 7.39 11.31 -23.38
C CYS A 288 7.90 12.55 -24.10
N PHE A 289 9.22 12.70 -24.25
CA PHE A 289 9.78 13.92 -24.83
C PHE A 289 9.33 14.17 -26.28
N PRO A 290 9.25 13.15 -27.17
CA PRO A 290 8.69 13.35 -28.50
C PRO A 290 7.23 13.82 -28.50
N GLU A 291 6.39 13.27 -27.62
CA GLU A 291 4.97 13.67 -27.51
C GLU A 291 4.82 15.13 -27.05
N GLU A 292 5.63 15.57 -26.09
CA GLU A 292 5.63 16.96 -25.59
C GLU A 292 6.17 17.94 -26.66
N ILE A 293 7.15 17.52 -27.47
CA ILE A 293 7.61 18.29 -28.64
C ILE A 293 6.47 18.43 -29.65
N GLU A 294 5.78 17.34 -30.01
CA GLU A 294 4.66 17.40 -30.96
C GLU A 294 3.54 18.31 -30.45
N LEU A 295 3.23 18.23 -29.15
CA LEU A 295 2.26 19.13 -28.53
C LEU A 295 2.70 20.59 -28.66
N CYS A 296 3.95 20.91 -28.30
CA CYS A 296 4.53 22.24 -28.44
C CYS A 296 4.50 22.73 -29.89
N LEU A 297 4.81 21.89 -30.87
CA LEU A 297 4.78 22.25 -32.29
C LEU A 297 3.36 22.56 -32.77
N ARG A 298 2.35 21.88 -32.23
CA ARG A 298 0.93 22.12 -32.58
C ARG A 298 0.34 23.33 -31.87
N THR A 299 0.69 23.58 -30.60
CA THR A 299 0.06 24.61 -29.77
C THR A 299 0.87 25.90 -29.65
N GLY A 300 2.17 25.85 -29.94
CA GLY A 300 3.12 26.94 -29.68
C GLY A 300 3.49 27.11 -28.20
N ASP A 301 3.10 26.18 -27.32
CA ASP A 301 3.33 26.27 -25.87
C ASP A 301 4.75 25.84 -25.47
N LEU A 302 5.72 26.69 -25.80
CA LEU A 302 7.11 26.50 -25.39
C LEU A 302 7.30 26.45 -23.86
N PRO A 303 6.60 27.28 -23.04
CA PRO A 303 6.70 27.19 -21.58
C PRO A 303 6.38 25.80 -21.03
N ALA A 304 5.33 25.13 -21.52
CA ALA A 304 4.99 23.78 -21.06
C ALA A 304 6.11 22.76 -21.35
N LEU A 305 6.71 22.81 -22.54
CA LEU A 305 7.84 21.94 -22.92
C LEU A 305 9.09 22.20 -22.06
N VAL A 306 9.40 23.46 -21.78
CA VAL A 306 10.53 23.82 -20.90
C VAL A 306 10.28 23.34 -19.47
N GLN A 307 9.06 23.50 -18.94
CA GLN A 307 8.71 22.99 -17.61
C GLN A 307 8.82 21.47 -17.52
N PHE A 308 8.38 20.75 -18.56
CA PHE A 308 8.58 19.30 -18.65
C PHE A 308 10.07 18.92 -18.56
N ALA A 309 10.92 19.55 -19.37
CA ALA A 309 12.36 19.27 -19.38
C ALA A 309 13.04 19.60 -18.03
N LEU A 310 12.71 20.75 -17.43
CA LEU A 310 13.23 21.13 -16.11
C LEU A 310 12.77 20.19 -15.00
N THR A 311 11.52 19.73 -15.03
CA THR A 311 10.99 18.76 -14.06
C THR A 311 11.71 17.43 -14.19
N PHE A 312 11.95 16.98 -15.43
CA PHE A 312 12.69 15.76 -15.70
C PHE A 312 14.14 15.83 -15.18
N GLU A 313 14.87 16.91 -15.47
CA GLU A 313 16.24 17.08 -14.99
C GLU A 313 16.33 17.20 -13.47
N ARG A 314 15.38 17.89 -12.84
CA ARG A 314 15.30 17.93 -11.37
C ARG A 314 15.12 16.53 -10.79
N GLN A 315 14.22 15.73 -11.35
CA GLN A 315 14.02 14.37 -10.87
C GLN A 315 15.27 13.51 -11.07
N ARG A 316 15.96 13.61 -12.22
CA ARG A 316 17.26 12.94 -12.44
C ARG A 316 18.29 13.33 -11.39
N GLN A 317 18.41 14.62 -11.06
CA GLN A 317 19.34 15.10 -10.04
C GLN A 317 19.00 14.54 -8.65
N LEU A 318 17.71 14.49 -8.28
CA LEU A 318 17.25 13.96 -6.99
C LEU A 318 17.62 12.49 -6.77
N ILE A 319 17.66 11.69 -7.83
CA ILE A 319 18.04 10.27 -7.77
C ILE A 319 19.52 10.02 -8.10
N GLY A 320 20.36 11.07 -8.08
CA GLY A 320 21.80 10.96 -8.32
C GLY A 320 22.20 10.61 -9.76
N LEU A 321 21.33 10.90 -10.74
CA LEU A 321 21.59 10.75 -12.18
C LEU A 321 21.92 12.08 -12.87
N GLY A 322 22.11 13.16 -12.11
CA GLY A 322 22.65 14.41 -12.65
C GLY A 322 24.11 14.24 -13.05
N GLU A 323 24.51 14.83 -14.18
CA GLU A 323 25.93 15.04 -14.50
C GLU A 323 26.53 16.17 -13.64
#